data_AF-A0A7V6IJI9-F1
#
_entry.id   AF-A0A7V6IJI9-F1
#
_cell.length_a   1.000
_cell.length_b   1.000
_cell.length_c   1.000
_cell.angle_alpha   90.00
_cell.angle_beta   90.00
_cell.angle_gamma   90.00
#
_symmetry.space_group_name_H-M   'P 1'
#
loop_
_entity.id
_entity.type
_entity.pdbx_description
1 polymer ?
#
loop_
_entity_poly.entity_id
_entity_poly.type
_entity_poly.pdbx_seq_one_letter_code
_entity_poly.pdbx_strand_id
1 'polypeptide(L)'
;MDPIIIAGPCAAESKEQLFSTAEQLGKQFLNSEIKLSYFRAGVWKARSNPNAFKGVGEVALPWLDELSTIYKIPVCVEIAKPKHIEQCLKNNIRAVWIGSRTVVNPFVVQELAEAAQGSDITIMIKNPLIPDFKLWTGAIERFLNSGVNNVMAIHRGFSDNNEKIYRNNPLWELAIDFKVKYPEIPLICDPSHIAGKVRYIEKIAQIALNYGFNGLMIETHCCPAQALSDAEQQITPQRLKSLLSSLVFKSQTTEPGEEELRVKRNLIEGIDAQIAELLAKRMSIVDEIAVIKRKYNLPLVQPQQWQKAINSYHEVVLKDENFLQFIEKFLELLHQQSLERQKKLMN
;
A
#
# COMPACT_ATOMS: atom_id res chain seq x y z
N MET A 1 -17.69 6.08 -9.63
CA MET A 1 -17.44 6.80 -8.36
C MET A 1 -16.08 7.48 -8.44
N ASP A 2 -15.95 8.71 -7.94
CA ASP A 2 -14.65 9.42 -7.93
C ASP A 2 -13.64 8.70 -7.02
N PRO A 3 -12.33 8.67 -7.37
CA PRO A 3 -11.33 8.01 -6.55
C PRO A 3 -11.15 8.71 -5.20
N ILE A 4 -11.01 7.92 -4.13
CA ILE A 4 -10.74 8.45 -2.78
C ILE A 4 -9.27 8.85 -2.69
N ILE A 5 -8.97 10.16 -2.69
CA ILE A 5 -7.60 10.65 -2.57
C ILE A 5 -7.38 11.21 -1.17
N ILE A 6 -6.42 10.62 -0.46
CA ILE A 6 -6.00 11.02 0.87
C ILE A 6 -4.56 11.51 0.77
N ALA A 7 -4.33 12.77 1.11
CA ALA A 7 -2.98 13.35 1.04
C ALA A 7 -2.71 14.29 2.20
N GLY A 8 -1.45 14.44 2.54
CA GLY A 8 -1.02 15.25 3.67
C GLY A 8 0.18 14.60 4.37
N PRO A 9 0.75 15.27 5.37
CA PRO A 9 2.06 14.90 5.87
C PRO A 9 2.06 13.61 6.69
N CYS A 10 3.24 13.01 6.81
CA CYS A 10 3.43 11.82 7.63
C CYS A 10 3.06 12.09 9.10
N ALA A 11 3.47 13.25 9.63
CA ALA A 11 3.17 13.70 10.98
C ALA A 11 2.73 15.16 10.98
N ALA A 12 1.98 15.57 12.00
CA ALA A 12 1.80 16.97 12.32
C ALA A 12 3.07 17.47 13.02
N GLU A 13 3.78 18.42 12.41
CA GLU A 13 5.08 18.90 12.88
C GLU A 13 4.97 20.28 13.53
N SER A 14 4.27 21.21 12.88
CA SER A 14 3.91 22.52 13.41
C SER A 14 2.63 23.02 12.73
N LYS A 15 2.03 24.10 13.25
CA LYS A 15 0.87 24.74 12.62
C LYS A 15 1.22 25.27 11.22
N GLU A 16 2.38 25.90 11.09
CA GLU A 16 2.86 26.48 9.82
C GLU A 16 3.07 25.39 8.76
N GLN A 17 3.65 24.25 9.16
CA GLN A 17 3.88 23.11 8.28
C GLN A 17 2.56 22.53 7.74
N LEU A 18 1.57 22.33 8.62
CA LEU A 18 0.24 21.83 8.24
C LEU A 18 -0.47 22.79 7.28
N PHE A 19 -0.52 24.08 7.63
CA PHE A 19 -1.20 25.10 6.85
C PHE A 19 -0.53 25.31 5.49
N SER A 20 0.81 25.36 5.43
CA SER A 20 1.53 25.46 4.16
C SER A 20 1.26 24.25 3.25
N THR A 21 1.20 23.04 3.82
CA THR A 21 0.87 21.83 3.05
C THR A 21 -0.57 21.87 2.53
N ALA A 22 -1.54 22.25 3.37
CA ALA A 22 -2.94 22.35 3.00
C ALA A 22 -3.21 23.47 1.98
N GLU A 23 -2.57 24.62 2.12
CA GLU A 23 -2.68 25.72 1.16
C GLU A 23 -2.20 25.30 -0.23
N GLN A 24 -1.03 24.67 -0.29
CA GLN A 24 -0.46 24.17 -1.53
C GLN A 24 -1.35 23.08 -2.15
N LEU A 25 -1.84 22.13 -1.35
CA LEU A 25 -2.81 21.13 -1.82
C LEU A 25 -4.08 21.79 -2.36
N GLY A 26 -4.72 22.68 -1.59
CA GLY A 26 -5.92 23.41 -2.01
C GLY A 26 -5.73 24.12 -3.34
N LYS A 27 -4.59 24.81 -3.54
CA LYS A 27 -4.22 25.43 -4.82
C LYS A 27 -4.12 24.43 -5.97
N GLN A 28 -3.53 23.26 -5.74
CA GLN A 28 -3.38 22.24 -6.78
C GLN A 28 -4.72 21.58 -7.16
N PHE A 29 -5.62 21.40 -6.20
CA PHE A 29 -6.89 20.68 -6.36
C PHE A 29 -8.09 21.57 -6.72
N LEU A 30 -8.00 22.91 -6.60
CA LEU A 30 -9.11 23.84 -6.83
C LEU A 30 -9.82 23.66 -8.19
N ASN A 31 -9.04 23.38 -9.25
CA ASN A 31 -9.53 23.17 -10.62
C ASN A 31 -9.15 21.79 -11.17
N SER A 32 -8.88 20.83 -10.29
CA SER A 32 -8.54 19.46 -10.69
C SER A 32 -9.82 18.64 -10.88
N GLU A 33 -9.85 17.78 -11.89
CA GLU A 33 -10.94 16.80 -12.06
C GLU A 33 -10.97 15.82 -10.88
N ILE A 34 -9.79 15.48 -10.34
CA ILE A 34 -9.64 14.69 -9.13
C ILE A 34 -9.69 15.62 -7.93
N LYS A 35 -10.51 15.30 -6.92
CA LYS A 35 -10.63 16.06 -5.67
C LYS A 35 -9.87 15.39 -4.53
N LEU A 36 -9.39 16.20 -3.60
CA LEU A 36 -8.84 15.70 -2.33
C LEU A 36 -9.99 15.31 -1.40
N SER A 37 -10.11 14.02 -1.08
CA SER A 37 -11.17 13.50 -0.19
C SER A 37 -10.86 13.77 1.28
N TYR A 38 -9.60 13.58 1.69
CA TYR A 38 -9.16 13.84 3.06
C TYR A 38 -7.74 14.41 3.11
N PHE A 39 -7.54 15.38 4.01
CA PHE A 39 -6.22 15.82 4.45
C PHE A 39 -5.75 14.95 5.63
N ARG A 40 -4.68 14.18 5.46
CA ARG A 40 -4.16 13.29 6.52
C ARG A 40 -3.03 13.93 7.34
N ALA A 41 -3.00 13.71 8.65
CA ALA A 41 -1.82 14.03 9.47
C ALA A 41 -1.68 13.09 10.67
N GLY A 42 -0.48 12.55 10.89
CA GLY A 42 -0.19 11.72 12.07
C GLY A 42 0.01 12.58 13.32
N VAL A 43 -0.99 12.63 14.19
CA VAL A 43 -0.94 13.42 15.44
C VAL A 43 -0.16 12.69 16.53
N TRP A 44 -0.44 11.41 16.69
CA TRP A 44 0.29 10.50 17.59
C TRP A 44 1.13 9.54 16.75
N LYS A 45 2.44 9.45 17.02
CA LYS A 45 3.33 8.56 16.26
C LYS A 45 3.78 7.38 17.12
N ALA A 46 3.33 6.18 16.78
CA ALA A 46 3.84 4.92 17.35
C ALA A 46 5.23 4.61 16.77
N ARG A 47 6.30 5.09 17.42
CA ARG A 47 7.70 4.89 17.00
C ARG A 47 8.32 3.69 17.69
N SER A 48 9.04 2.86 16.92
CA SER A 48 9.88 1.79 17.47
C SER A 48 11.12 2.35 18.20
N ASN A 49 11.67 3.47 17.72
CA ASN A 49 12.76 4.16 18.40
C ASN A 49 12.18 5.23 19.35
N PRO A 50 12.43 5.16 20.68
CA PRO A 50 11.89 6.10 21.65
C PRO A 50 12.40 7.54 21.50
N ASN A 51 13.54 7.74 20.83
CA ASN A 51 14.14 9.05 20.58
C ASN A 51 13.62 9.72 19.31
N ALA A 52 12.83 9.01 18.52
CA ALA A 52 12.29 9.56 17.30
C ALA A 52 11.09 10.48 17.58
N PHE A 53 10.82 11.43 16.68
CA PHE A 53 9.71 12.37 16.81
C PHE A 53 8.38 11.64 17.09
N LYS A 54 7.75 11.97 18.23
CA LYS A 54 6.55 11.29 18.75
C LYS A 54 5.24 11.85 18.23
N GLY A 55 5.30 12.89 17.39
CA GLY A 55 4.17 13.73 17.06
C GLY A 55 3.97 14.82 18.11
N VAL A 56 3.35 15.94 17.73
CA VAL A 56 3.01 17.04 18.66
C VAL A 56 1.84 16.69 19.60
N GLY A 57 1.15 15.57 19.37
CA GLY A 57 0.04 15.12 20.18
C GLY A 57 -1.21 16.01 20.03
N GLU A 58 -2.07 15.97 21.05
CA GLU A 58 -3.41 16.55 21.04
C GLU A 58 -3.47 18.04 20.66
N VAL A 59 -2.35 18.78 20.83
CA VAL A 59 -2.21 20.19 20.46
C VAL A 59 -2.42 20.42 18.95
N ALA A 60 -2.20 19.41 18.10
CA ALA A 60 -2.49 19.52 16.67
C ALA A 60 -3.98 19.42 16.30
N LEU A 61 -4.84 18.87 17.18
CA LEU A 61 -6.25 18.65 16.83
C LEU A 61 -7.00 19.97 16.55
N PRO A 62 -6.86 21.04 17.36
CA PRO A 62 -7.44 22.34 17.04
C PRO A 62 -6.88 22.94 15.75
N TRP A 63 -5.60 22.70 15.43
CA TRP A 63 -5.00 23.20 14.19
C TRP A 63 -5.62 22.51 12.97
N LEU A 64 -5.90 21.21 13.06
CA LEU A 64 -6.53 20.44 12.00
C LEU A 64 -8.01 20.81 11.82
N ASP A 65 -8.74 21.13 12.90
CA ASP A 65 -10.11 21.64 12.83
C ASP A 65 -10.16 23.02 12.13
N GLU A 66 -9.27 23.93 12.52
CA GLU A 66 -9.13 25.25 11.89
C GLU A 66 -8.76 25.13 10.41
N LEU A 67 -7.80 24.26 10.07
CA LEU A 67 -7.38 23.97 8.71
C LEU A 67 -8.52 23.38 7.87
N SER A 68 -9.26 22.41 8.42
CA SER A 68 -10.44 21.81 7.80
C SER A 68 -11.47 22.88 7.45
N THR A 69 -11.73 23.81 8.37
CA THR A 69 -12.67 24.91 8.20
C THR A 69 -12.23 25.91 7.12
N ILE A 70 -10.97 26.36 7.16
CA ILE A 70 -10.44 27.37 6.24
C ILE A 70 -10.39 26.85 4.80
N TYR A 71 -9.87 25.63 4.61
CA TYR A 71 -9.66 25.07 3.28
C TYR A 71 -10.84 24.20 2.80
N LYS A 72 -11.85 23.97 3.64
CA LYS A 72 -13.02 23.12 3.35
C LYS A 72 -12.64 21.70 2.91
N ILE A 73 -11.60 21.15 3.55
CA ILE A 73 -11.08 19.80 3.28
C ILE A 73 -11.27 18.96 4.55
N PRO A 74 -12.03 17.86 4.49
CA PRO A 74 -12.14 16.95 5.62
C PRO A 74 -10.76 16.45 6.07
N VAL A 75 -10.52 16.41 7.37
CA VAL A 75 -9.24 15.91 7.93
C VAL A 75 -9.38 14.49 8.45
N CYS A 76 -8.29 13.73 8.38
CA CYS A 76 -8.19 12.44 9.06
C CYS A 76 -6.87 12.30 9.83
N VAL A 77 -6.90 11.51 10.91
CA VAL A 77 -5.75 11.27 11.80
C VAL A 77 -5.62 9.81 12.21
N GLU A 78 -4.41 9.38 12.58
CA GLU A 78 -4.18 8.04 13.14
C GLU A 78 -4.73 7.95 14.57
N ILE A 79 -5.41 6.86 14.91
CA ILE A 79 -5.83 6.55 16.27
C ILE A 79 -5.25 5.23 16.75
N ALA A 80 -5.08 5.12 18.08
CA ALA A 80 -4.57 3.91 18.72
C ALA A 80 -5.21 3.62 20.09
N LYS A 81 -6.06 4.52 20.60
CA LYS A 81 -6.74 4.41 21.89
C LYS A 81 -8.16 4.96 21.80
N PRO A 82 -9.13 4.44 22.57
CA PRO A 82 -10.50 4.95 22.63
C PRO A 82 -10.58 6.48 22.83
N LYS A 83 -9.78 7.01 23.76
CA LYS A 83 -9.70 8.45 24.05
C LYS A 83 -9.39 9.31 22.81
N HIS A 84 -8.64 8.77 21.84
CA HIS A 84 -8.33 9.52 20.61
C HIS A 84 -9.58 9.75 19.77
N ILE A 85 -10.53 8.80 19.75
CA ILE A 85 -11.81 8.96 19.04
C ILE A 85 -12.60 10.11 19.67
N GLU A 86 -12.75 10.12 21.00
CA GLU A 86 -13.43 11.21 21.71
C GLU A 86 -12.80 12.59 21.39
N GLN A 87 -11.47 12.65 21.37
CA GLN A 87 -10.73 13.87 21.07
C GLN A 87 -10.92 14.32 19.62
N CYS A 88 -10.92 13.38 18.66
CA CYS A 88 -11.24 13.68 17.27
C CYS A 88 -12.66 14.25 17.15
N LEU A 89 -13.63 13.60 17.80
CA LEU A 89 -15.03 14.02 17.73
C LEU A 89 -15.25 15.42 18.32
N LYS A 90 -14.53 15.78 19.39
CA LYS A 90 -14.55 17.12 20.01
C LYS A 90 -13.94 18.21 19.14
N ASN A 91 -13.06 17.86 18.21
CA ASN A 91 -12.38 18.79 17.29
C ASN A 91 -12.92 18.64 15.85
N ASN A 92 -14.18 18.23 15.68
CA ASN A 92 -14.85 18.03 14.39
C ASN A 92 -14.11 17.14 13.37
N ILE A 93 -13.23 16.26 13.84
CA ILE A 93 -12.54 15.28 12.99
C ILE A 93 -13.44 14.04 12.88
N ARG A 94 -14.03 13.86 11.70
CA ARG A 94 -15.00 12.79 11.40
C ARG A 94 -14.41 11.64 10.57
N ALA A 95 -13.11 11.59 10.41
CA ALA A 95 -12.43 10.47 9.75
C ALA A 95 -11.13 10.14 10.47
N VAL A 96 -10.87 8.85 10.67
CA VAL A 96 -9.66 8.36 11.36
C VAL A 96 -9.14 7.12 10.68
N TRP A 97 -7.86 6.81 10.85
CA TRP A 97 -7.32 5.51 10.48
C TRP A 97 -6.67 4.79 11.64
N ILE A 98 -6.68 3.46 11.56
CA ILE A 98 -5.99 2.58 12.50
C ILE A 98 -4.71 2.09 11.83
N GLY A 99 -3.57 2.36 12.48
CA GLY A 99 -2.26 1.98 11.96
C GLY A 99 -2.02 0.47 11.99
N SER A 100 -1.17 -0.04 11.11
CA SER A 100 -0.82 -1.47 11.01
C SER A 100 -0.24 -2.08 12.28
N ARG A 101 0.35 -1.27 13.17
CA ARG A 101 0.85 -1.68 14.49
C ARG A 101 -0.24 -1.81 15.55
N THR A 102 -1.38 -1.15 15.35
CA THR A 102 -2.53 -1.21 16.24
C THR A 102 -3.45 -2.36 15.84
N VAL A 103 -3.64 -2.56 14.53
CA VAL A 103 -4.51 -3.62 13.97
C VAL A 103 -4.10 -5.03 14.41
N VAL A 104 -2.81 -5.25 14.72
CA VAL A 104 -2.34 -6.55 15.20
C VAL A 104 -2.85 -6.95 16.59
N ASN A 105 -3.49 -6.05 17.33
CA ASN A 105 -4.04 -6.33 18.65
C ASN A 105 -5.58 -6.31 18.64
N PRO A 106 -6.25 -7.49 18.62
CA PRO A 106 -7.70 -7.59 18.60
C PRO A 106 -8.41 -6.94 19.79
N PHE A 107 -7.79 -6.90 20.98
CA PHE A 107 -8.39 -6.25 22.16
C PHE A 107 -8.46 -4.74 21.95
N VAL A 108 -7.36 -4.13 21.50
CA VAL A 108 -7.35 -2.69 21.22
C VAL A 108 -8.32 -2.34 20.08
N VAL A 109 -8.38 -3.17 19.04
CA VAL A 109 -9.33 -2.94 17.94
C VAL A 109 -10.78 -3.05 18.43
N GLN A 110 -11.09 -3.98 19.33
CA GLN A 110 -12.41 -4.11 19.94
C GLN A 110 -12.77 -2.86 20.76
N GLU A 111 -11.87 -2.39 21.62
CA GLU A 111 -12.07 -1.16 22.41
C GLU A 111 -12.30 0.07 21.50
N LEU A 112 -11.58 0.15 20.37
CA LEU A 112 -11.78 1.22 19.40
C LEU A 112 -13.15 1.13 18.70
N ALA A 113 -13.61 -0.08 18.38
CA ALA A 113 -14.91 -0.29 17.76
C ALA A 113 -16.07 0.11 18.69
N GLU A 114 -15.98 -0.27 19.98
CA GLU A 114 -16.94 0.13 21.01
C GLU A 114 -16.95 1.64 21.22
N ALA A 115 -15.78 2.29 21.26
CA ALA A 115 -15.68 3.73 21.41
C ALA A 115 -16.19 4.53 20.19
N ALA A 116 -16.23 3.91 19.01
CA ALA A 116 -16.79 4.51 17.79
C ALA A 116 -18.30 4.29 17.64
N GLN A 117 -18.91 3.44 18.48
CA GLN A 117 -20.33 3.09 18.39
C GLN A 117 -21.22 4.33 18.49
N GLY A 118 -22.22 4.40 17.61
CA GLY A 118 -23.20 5.50 17.58
C GLY A 118 -22.66 6.84 17.08
N SER A 119 -21.39 6.90 16.64
CA SER A 119 -20.81 8.08 16.00
C SER A 119 -20.93 8.01 14.47
N ASP A 120 -20.83 9.16 13.82
CA ASP A 120 -20.82 9.33 12.36
C ASP A 120 -19.40 9.22 11.76
N ILE A 121 -18.43 8.72 12.55
CA ILE A 121 -17.02 8.71 12.17
C ILE A 121 -16.74 7.67 11.08
N THR A 122 -15.93 8.05 10.09
CA THR A 122 -15.34 7.13 9.12
C THR A 122 -14.11 6.46 9.70
N ILE A 123 -14.06 5.13 9.67
CA ILE A 123 -12.94 4.32 10.15
C ILE A 123 -12.21 3.68 8.96
N MET A 124 -10.92 4.01 8.81
CA MET A 124 -10.06 3.41 7.79
C MET A 124 -9.05 2.45 8.43
N ILE A 125 -9.00 1.19 8.01
CA ILE A 125 -8.24 0.14 8.71
C ILE A 125 -7.08 -0.34 7.84
N LYS A 126 -5.85 -0.04 8.24
CA LYS A 126 -4.66 -0.55 7.55
C LYS A 126 -4.51 -2.07 7.74
N ASN A 127 -4.00 -2.77 6.73
CA ASN A 127 -3.63 -4.19 6.93
C ASN A 127 -2.57 -4.33 8.06
N PRO A 128 -2.56 -5.48 8.76
CA PRO A 128 -1.55 -5.76 9.78
C PRO A 128 -0.14 -5.80 9.18
N LEU A 129 0.87 -5.60 10.03
CA LEU A 129 2.28 -5.61 9.58
C LEU A 129 2.70 -6.96 8.99
N ILE A 130 2.18 -8.07 9.50
CA ILE A 130 2.46 -9.43 9.05
C ILE A 130 1.26 -9.90 8.21
N PRO A 131 1.45 -10.68 7.14
CA PRO A 131 0.35 -11.18 6.33
C PRO A 131 -0.55 -12.12 7.16
N ASP A 132 -1.65 -11.56 7.65
CA ASP A 132 -2.72 -12.29 8.33
C ASP A 132 -4.07 -11.74 7.86
N PHE A 133 -4.66 -12.46 6.91
CA PHE A 133 -5.94 -12.09 6.31
C PHE A 133 -7.07 -12.08 7.34
N LYS A 134 -7.12 -13.08 8.24
CA LYS A 134 -8.19 -13.21 9.23
C LYS A 134 -8.13 -12.07 10.25
N LEU A 135 -6.92 -11.66 10.63
CA LEU A 135 -6.72 -10.52 11.53
C LEU A 135 -7.18 -9.21 10.91
N TRP A 136 -6.89 -9.00 9.61
CA TRP A 136 -7.33 -7.80 8.90
C TRP A 136 -8.85 -7.76 8.75
N THR A 137 -9.47 -8.85 8.28
CA THR A 137 -10.92 -8.91 8.09
C THR A 137 -11.68 -8.89 9.40
N GLY A 138 -11.14 -9.55 10.44
CA GLY A 138 -11.71 -9.52 11.78
C GLY A 138 -11.67 -8.12 12.41
N ALA A 139 -10.65 -7.31 12.10
CA ALA A 139 -10.62 -5.91 12.54
C ALA A 139 -11.77 -5.10 11.92
N ILE A 140 -12.07 -5.33 10.64
CA ILE A 140 -13.17 -4.67 9.92
C ILE A 140 -14.52 -5.13 10.44
N GLU A 141 -14.72 -6.44 10.62
CA GLU A 141 -15.96 -7.02 11.14
C GLU A 141 -16.29 -6.50 12.54
N ARG A 142 -15.30 -6.22 13.39
CA ARG A 142 -15.54 -5.61 14.72
C ARG A 142 -16.23 -4.27 14.63
N PHE A 143 -15.78 -3.37 13.75
CA PHE A 143 -16.42 -2.07 13.57
C PHE A 143 -17.83 -2.19 13.00
N LEU A 144 -18.01 -3.04 11.98
CA LEU A 144 -19.33 -3.31 11.39
C LEU A 144 -20.30 -3.88 12.43
N ASN A 145 -19.86 -4.85 13.25
CA ASN A 145 -20.67 -5.46 14.31
C ASN A 145 -21.00 -4.48 15.46
N SER A 146 -20.13 -3.50 15.71
CA SER A 146 -20.40 -2.39 16.64
C SER A 146 -21.34 -1.31 16.05
N GLY A 147 -21.85 -1.50 14.82
CA GLY A 147 -22.79 -0.60 14.16
C GLY A 147 -22.13 0.60 13.45
N VAL A 148 -20.81 0.57 13.24
CA VAL A 148 -20.10 1.59 12.47
C VAL A 148 -20.14 1.21 11.00
N ASN A 149 -20.92 1.95 10.20
CA ASN A 149 -21.18 1.61 8.80
C ASN A 149 -20.16 2.21 7.82
N ASN A 150 -19.46 3.28 8.21
CA ASN A 150 -18.49 3.97 7.36
C ASN A 150 -17.08 3.38 7.56
N VAL A 151 -16.85 2.16 7.07
CA VAL A 151 -15.56 1.46 7.19
C VAL A 151 -14.89 1.35 5.82
N MET A 152 -13.58 1.61 5.79
CA MET A 152 -12.73 1.42 4.60
C MET A 152 -11.49 0.61 4.99
N ALA A 153 -10.94 -0.12 4.02
CA ALA A 153 -9.68 -0.84 4.17
C ALA A 153 -8.53 -0.07 3.53
N ILE A 154 -7.34 -0.09 4.14
CA ILE A 154 -6.12 0.48 3.56
C ILE A 154 -5.06 -0.61 3.43
N HIS A 155 -4.64 -0.89 2.20
CA HIS A 155 -3.49 -1.75 1.93
C HIS A 155 -2.20 -0.92 1.88
N ARG A 156 -1.24 -1.24 2.72
CA ARG A 156 0.06 -0.56 2.88
C ARG A 156 1.25 -1.51 2.75
N GLY A 157 1.02 -2.74 2.30
CA GLY A 157 2.01 -3.82 2.23
C GLY A 157 2.34 -4.43 3.59
N PHE A 158 3.14 -5.48 3.57
CA PHE A 158 3.53 -6.26 4.74
C PHE A 158 5.04 -6.18 4.99
N SER A 159 5.44 -6.24 6.25
CA SER A 159 6.86 -6.22 6.64
C SER A 159 7.52 -7.53 6.23
N ASP A 160 8.59 -7.43 5.45
CA ASP A 160 9.41 -8.56 5.01
C ASP A 160 10.88 -8.11 5.02
N ASN A 161 11.71 -8.82 5.80
CA ASN A 161 13.14 -8.52 5.89
C ASN A 161 13.92 -8.90 4.63
N ASN A 162 13.33 -9.72 3.74
CA ASN A 162 13.93 -10.15 2.48
C ASN A 162 13.50 -9.30 1.28
N GLU A 163 12.62 -8.33 1.51
CA GLU A 163 12.23 -7.35 0.49
C GLU A 163 13.41 -6.39 0.24
N LYS A 164 13.80 -6.25 -1.02
CA LYS A 164 14.97 -5.45 -1.42
C LYS A 164 14.59 -4.20 -2.22
N ILE A 165 13.42 -4.18 -2.84
CA ILE A 165 13.00 -3.12 -3.76
C ILE A 165 12.15 -2.09 -3.00
N TYR A 166 11.15 -2.57 -2.26
CA TYR A 166 10.21 -1.76 -1.51
C TYR A 166 10.50 -1.77 0.00
N ARG A 167 9.83 -0.91 0.77
CA ARG A 167 9.91 -0.93 2.24
C ARG A 167 9.03 -2.03 2.83
N ASN A 168 7.91 -2.31 2.18
CA ASN A 168 7.00 -3.38 2.56
C ASN A 168 6.62 -4.16 1.31
N ASN A 169 6.62 -5.48 1.40
CA ASN A 169 6.20 -6.36 0.32
C ASN A 169 4.69 -6.18 0.10
N PRO A 170 4.23 -5.80 -1.11
CA PRO A 170 2.81 -5.60 -1.35
C PRO A 170 1.96 -6.83 -1.06
N LEU A 171 2.37 -8.04 -1.47
CA LEU A 171 1.52 -9.25 -1.41
C LEU A 171 0.08 -8.97 -1.91
N TRP A 172 -0.02 -8.52 -3.16
CA TRP A 172 -1.28 -8.01 -3.74
C TRP A 172 -2.42 -9.03 -3.70
N GLU A 173 -2.11 -10.33 -3.70
CA GLU A 173 -3.05 -11.44 -3.56
C GLU A 173 -3.95 -11.29 -2.31
N LEU A 174 -3.42 -10.80 -1.19
CA LEU A 174 -4.23 -10.60 0.02
C LEU A 174 -5.20 -9.42 -0.12
N ALA A 175 -4.81 -8.37 -0.84
CA ALA A 175 -5.68 -7.23 -1.11
C ALA A 175 -6.78 -7.59 -2.12
N ILE A 176 -6.45 -8.47 -3.06
CA ILE A 176 -7.37 -9.05 -4.03
C ILE A 176 -8.40 -9.95 -3.33
N ASP A 177 -7.94 -10.86 -2.48
CA ASP A 177 -8.82 -11.74 -1.69
C ASP A 177 -9.76 -10.92 -0.81
N PHE A 178 -9.26 -9.81 -0.26
CA PHE A 178 -10.08 -8.87 0.51
C PHE A 178 -11.22 -8.32 -0.34
N LYS A 179 -10.90 -7.82 -1.53
CA LYS A 179 -11.88 -7.23 -2.44
C LYS A 179 -12.93 -8.24 -2.93
N VAL A 180 -12.51 -9.48 -3.18
CA VAL A 180 -13.44 -10.57 -3.55
C VAL A 180 -14.39 -10.88 -2.40
N LYS A 181 -13.90 -10.88 -1.16
CA LYS A 181 -14.71 -11.18 0.02
C LYS A 181 -15.62 -10.03 0.46
N TYR A 182 -15.17 -8.79 0.31
CA TYR A 182 -15.88 -7.57 0.73
C TYR A 182 -15.93 -6.52 -0.41
N PRO A 183 -16.65 -6.79 -1.52
CA PRO A 183 -16.67 -5.90 -2.68
C PRO A 183 -17.25 -4.51 -2.38
N GLU A 184 -18.12 -4.42 -1.36
CA GLU A 184 -18.78 -3.17 -0.94
C GLU A 184 -17.88 -2.29 -0.05
N ILE A 185 -16.79 -2.82 0.51
CA ILE A 185 -15.91 -2.06 1.40
C ILE A 185 -14.82 -1.38 0.56
N PRO A 186 -14.72 -0.04 0.56
CA PRO A 186 -13.70 0.65 -0.21
C PRO A 186 -12.29 0.23 0.21
N LEU A 187 -11.47 -0.12 -0.77
CA LEU A 187 -10.08 -0.52 -0.56
C LEU A 187 -9.13 0.54 -1.13
N ILE A 188 -8.32 1.13 -0.27
CA ILE A 188 -7.39 2.23 -0.57
C ILE A 188 -5.96 1.70 -0.55
N CYS A 189 -5.11 2.13 -1.47
CA CYS A 189 -3.68 1.78 -1.44
C CYS A 189 -2.87 2.91 -0.81
N ASP A 190 -1.94 2.57 0.07
CA ASP A 190 -0.92 3.48 0.62
C ASP A 190 0.44 3.20 -0.05
N PRO A 191 0.68 3.74 -1.26
CA PRO A 191 1.90 3.47 -2.00
C PRO A 191 3.14 4.09 -1.32
N SER A 192 2.98 5.16 -0.54
CA SER A 192 4.10 5.78 0.20
C SER A 192 4.73 4.81 1.20
N HIS A 193 3.91 4.11 1.98
CA HIS A 193 4.41 3.13 2.95
C HIS A 193 4.85 1.81 2.32
N ILE A 194 4.24 1.38 1.21
CA ILE A 194 4.73 0.23 0.45
C ILE A 194 6.12 0.54 -0.11
N ALA A 195 6.23 1.61 -0.91
CA ALA A 195 7.46 2.01 -1.58
C ALA A 195 8.59 2.31 -0.59
N GLY A 196 8.30 3.14 0.42
CA GLY A 196 9.30 3.80 1.25
C GLY A 196 10.24 4.76 0.52
N LYS A 197 10.07 4.96 -0.79
CA LYS A 197 10.87 5.87 -1.63
C LYS A 197 9.99 6.50 -2.71
N VAL A 198 10.12 7.81 -2.93
CA VAL A 198 9.31 8.57 -3.90
C VAL A 198 9.26 7.94 -5.30
N ARG A 199 10.39 7.43 -5.80
CA ARG A 199 10.49 6.91 -7.18
C ARG A 199 9.59 5.72 -7.49
N TYR A 200 9.08 5.00 -6.49
CA TYR A 200 8.23 3.83 -6.69
C TYR A 200 6.73 4.13 -6.48
N ILE A 201 6.38 5.30 -5.94
CA ILE A 201 5.00 5.62 -5.56
C ILE A 201 4.05 5.54 -6.76
N GLU A 202 4.43 6.15 -7.89
CA GLU A 202 3.60 6.19 -9.10
C GLU A 202 3.34 4.79 -9.66
N LYS A 203 4.38 3.95 -9.77
CA LYS A 203 4.25 2.57 -10.23
C LYS A 203 3.28 1.77 -9.34
N ILE A 204 3.45 1.86 -8.03
CA ILE A 204 2.62 1.13 -7.06
C ILE A 204 1.17 1.65 -7.08
N ALA A 205 0.99 2.96 -7.20
CA ALA A 205 -0.33 3.57 -7.33
C ALA A 205 -1.07 3.08 -8.59
N GLN A 206 -0.38 3.04 -9.75
CA GLN A 206 -0.98 2.52 -10.98
C GLN A 206 -1.32 1.03 -10.88
N ILE A 207 -0.45 0.22 -10.26
CA ILE A 207 -0.75 -1.20 -10.01
C ILE A 207 -2.00 -1.35 -9.13
N ALA A 208 -2.13 -0.57 -8.06
CA ALA A 208 -3.32 -0.59 -7.21
C ALA A 208 -4.59 -0.19 -7.96
N LEU A 209 -4.55 0.87 -8.78
CA LEU A 209 -5.70 1.26 -9.61
C LEU A 209 -6.04 0.17 -10.64
N ASN A 210 -5.01 -0.47 -11.22
CA ASN A 210 -5.18 -1.65 -12.06
C ASN A 210 -5.68 -2.86 -11.30
N TYR A 211 -5.62 -2.92 -9.97
CA TYR A 211 -6.32 -3.92 -9.16
C TYR A 211 -7.75 -3.52 -8.79
N GLY A 212 -8.17 -2.33 -9.23
CA GLY A 212 -9.47 -1.74 -8.94
C GLY A 212 -9.61 -1.24 -7.51
N PHE A 213 -8.51 -0.81 -6.89
CA PHE A 213 -8.58 -0.06 -5.64
C PHE A 213 -9.42 1.21 -5.82
N ASN A 214 -10.17 1.58 -4.79
CA ASN A 214 -11.08 2.72 -4.81
C ASN A 214 -10.37 4.07 -4.58
N GLY A 215 -9.10 4.04 -4.19
CA GLY A 215 -8.38 5.25 -3.81
C GLY A 215 -6.91 5.07 -3.46
N LEU A 216 -6.27 6.20 -3.17
CA LEU A 216 -4.85 6.30 -2.83
C LEU A 216 -4.63 7.16 -1.57
N MET A 217 -3.76 6.73 -0.68
CA MET A 217 -3.27 7.46 0.48
C MET A 217 -1.78 7.78 0.29
N ILE A 218 -1.45 9.02 -0.05
CA ILE A 218 -0.08 9.43 -0.43
C ILE A 218 0.45 10.49 0.53
N GLU A 219 1.59 10.22 1.15
CA GLU A 219 2.19 11.18 2.06
C GLU A 219 2.75 12.39 1.28
N THR A 220 2.30 13.56 1.68
CA THR A 220 2.58 14.82 0.98
C THR A 220 3.00 15.90 1.97
N HIS A 221 4.14 16.54 1.72
CA HIS A 221 4.73 17.54 2.60
C HIS A 221 5.04 18.82 1.83
N CYS A 222 4.87 19.99 2.46
CA CYS A 222 5.27 21.27 1.87
C CYS A 222 6.78 21.34 1.52
N CYS A 223 7.62 20.66 2.30
CA CYS A 223 9.07 20.55 2.08
C CYS A 223 9.60 19.17 2.55
N PRO A 224 9.52 18.10 1.75
CA PRO A 224 9.86 16.74 2.20
C PRO A 224 11.26 16.58 2.80
N ALA A 225 12.24 17.34 2.30
CA ALA A 225 13.62 17.31 2.79
C ALA A 225 13.77 17.78 4.26
N GLN A 226 12.81 18.54 4.79
CA GLN A 226 12.80 19.04 6.17
C GLN A 226 11.86 18.26 7.09
N ALA A 227 11.19 17.22 6.58
CA ALA A 227 10.21 16.48 7.37
C ALA A 227 10.84 15.74 8.55
N LEU A 228 10.18 15.77 9.70
CA LEU A 228 10.61 15.13 10.95
C LEU A 228 10.35 13.61 10.98
N SER A 229 9.62 13.11 9.98
CA SER A 229 9.38 11.68 9.79
C SER A 229 9.22 11.35 8.31
N ASP A 230 9.72 10.17 7.91
CA ASP A 230 9.41 9.58 6.60
C ASP A 230 9.71 10.52 5.41
N ALA A 231 10.82 11.28 5.50
CA ALA A 231 11.23 12.25 4.48
C ALA A 231 11.47 11.62 3.08
N GLU A 232 11.91 10.37 3.02
CA GLU A 232 12.29 9.68 1.76
C GLU A 232 11.09 9.29 0.87
N GLN A 233 9.88 9.29 1.42
CA GLN A 233 8.65 8.82 0.77
C GLN A 233 7.56 9.89 0.69
N GLN A 234 7.79 11.08 1.26
CA GLN A 234 6.89 12.21 1.12
C GLN A 234 7.15 12.94 -0.21
N ILE A 235 6.08 13.29 -0.92
CA ILE A 235 6.15 14.11 -2.14
C ILE A 235 5.66 15.53 -1.90
N THR A 236 5.95 16.46 -2.80
CA THR A 236 5.38 17.81 -2.73
C THR A 236 3.94 17.81 -3.28
N PRO A 237 3.08 18.77 -2.89
CA PRO A 237 1.75 18.94 -3.47
C PRO A 237 1.76 19.07 -5.00
N GLN A 238 2.76 19.75 -5.56
CA GLN A 238 2.94 19.85 -7.01
C GLN A 238 3.24 18.49 -7.65
N ARG A 239 4.13 17.69 -7.04
CA ARG A 239 4.44 16.33 -7.50
C ARG A 239 3.22 15.42 -7.41
N LEU A 240 2.42 15.56 -6.34
CA LEU A 240 1.16 14.82 -6.19
C LEU A 240 0.21 15.11 -7.34
N LYS A 241 -0.01 16.38 -7.71
CA LYS A 241 -0.84 16.73 -8.87
C LYS A 241 -0.32 16.09 -10.15
N SER A 242 0.98 16.23 -10.44
CA SER A 242 1.58 15.63 -11.64
C SER A 242 1.44 14.11 -11.66
N LEU A 243 1.62 13.44 -10.52
CA LEU A 243 1.44 11.99 -10.38
C LEU A 243 -0.03 11.61 -10.62
N LEU A 244 -0.98 12.27 -9.99
CA LEU A 244 -2.40 11.96 -10.19
C LEU A 244 -2.84 12.19 -11.64
N SER A 245 -2.30 13.22 -12.31
CA SER A 245 -2.56 13.45 -13.74
C SER A 245 -1.90 12.42 -14.67
N SER A 246 -0.86 11.70 -14.24
CA SER A 246 -0.26 10.62 -15.05
C SER A 246 -0.93 9.26 -14.83
N LEU A 247 -1.72 9.12 -13.77
CA LEU A 247 -2.43 7.89 -13.46
C LEU A 247 -3.69 7.71 -14.31
N VAL A 248 -3.94 6.46 -14.70
CA VAL A 248 -5.17 6.07 -15.40
C VAL A 248 -6.17 5.55 -14.38
N PHE A 249 -7.18 6.36 -14.09
CA PHE A 249 -8.35 5.95 -13.30
C PHE A 249 -9.37 5.28 -14.23
N LYS A 250 -9.48 3.94 -14.18
CA LYS A 250 -10.47 3.22 -14.98
C LYS A 250 -11.89 3.58 -14.46
N SER A 251 -12.77 4.08 -15.33
CA SER A 251 -14.16 4.37 -14.97
C SER A 251 -14.89 3.08 -14.58
N GLN A 252 -15.80 3.14 -13.60
CA GLN A 252 -16.78 2.06 -13.37
C GLN A 252 -17.66 1.98 -14.62
N THR A 253 -17.58 0.87 -15.34
CA THR A 253 -18.48 0.61 -16.46
C THR A 253 -19.81 0.11 -15.93
N THR A 254 -20.90 0.52 -16.57
CA THR A 254 -22.29 0.27 -16.13
C THR A 254 -22.87 -1.04 -16.65
N GLU A 255 -22.09 -1.83 -17.39
CA GLU A 255 -22.59 -3.08 -17.97
C GLU A 255 -22.52 -4.24 -16.95
N PRO A 256 -23.61 -5.02 -16.78
CA PRO A 256 -23.62 -6.17 -15.89
C PRO A 256 -22.52 -7.18 -16.24
N GLY A 257 -21.74 -7.62 -15.24
CA GLY A 257 -20.65 -8.60 -15.40
C GLY A 257 -19.31 -8.01 -15.85
N GLU A 258 -19.25 -6.78 -16.35
CA GLU A 258 -17.97 -6.14 -16.67
C GLU A 258 -17.16 -5.82 -15.42
N GLU A 259 -17.80 -5.45 -14.31
CA GLU A 259 -17.09 -5.24 -13.04
C GLU A 259 -16.42 -6.54 -12.57
N GLU A 260 -17.14 -7.66 -12.61
CA GLU A 260 -16.61 -8.97 -12.22
C GLU A 260 -15.44 -9.39 -13.12
N LEU A 261 -15.61 -9.28 -14.45
CA LEU A 261 -14.55 -9.56 -15.42
C LEU A 261 -13.35 -8.64 -15.25
N ARG A 262 -13.60 -7.35 -14.99
CA ARG A 262 -12.55 -6.37 -14.76
C ARG A 262 -11.78 -6.71 -13.50
N VAL A 263 -12.46 -7.04 -12.40
CA VAL A 263 -11.80 -7.52 -11.17
C VAL A 263 -10.91 -8.69 -11.51
N LYS A 264 -11.38 -9.72 -12.23
CA LYS A 264 -10.56 -10.88 -12.64
C LYS A 264 -9.36 -10.52 -13.52
N ARG A 265 -9.54 -9.66 -14.54
CA ARG A 265 -8.44 -9.20 -15.41
C ARG A 265 -7.40 -8.41 -14.65
N ASN A 266 -7.86 -7.53 -13.78
CA ASN A 266 -7.04 -6.78 -12.85
C ASN A 266 -6.21 -7.74 -11.97
N LEU A 267 -6.79 -8.85 -11.47
CA LEU A 267 -6.04 -9.88 -10.73
C LEU A 267 -4.91 -10.46 -11.58
N ILE A 268 -5.20 -10.82 -12.84
CA ILE A 268 -4.20 -11.32 -13.79
C ILE A 268 -3.10 -10.29 -14.00
N GLU A 269 -3.46 -9.04 -14.34
CA GLU A 269 -2.51 -7.97 -14.67
C GLU A 269 -1.44 -7.81 -13.60
N GLY A 270 -1.80 -7.89 -12.33
CA GLY A 270 -0.77 -7.78 -11.31
C GLY A 270 -0.21 -9.10 -10.79
N ILE A 271 -0.85 -10.26 -11.00
CA ILE A 271 -0.11 -11.54 -10.94
C ILE A 271 1.04 -11.49 -11.95
N ASP A 272 0.79 -11.00 -13.16
CA ASP A 272 1.81 -10.80 -14.19
C ASP A 272 2.90 -9.82 -13.72
N ALA A 273 2.51 -8.73 -13.04
CA ALA A 273 3.47 -7.81 -12.43
C ALA A 273 4.33 -8.48 -11.34
N GLN A 274 3.74 -9.33 -10.49
CA GLN A 274 4.49 -10.12 -9.50
C GLN A 274 5.42 -11.13 -10.16
N ILE A 275 4.98 -11.82 -11.21
CA ILE A 275 5.80 -12.73 -12.01
C ILE A 275 7.01 -11.96 -12.55
N ALA A 276 6.81 -10.78 -13.14
CA ALA A 276 7.90 -9.96 -13.66
C ALA A 276 8.92 -9.59 -12.56
N GLU A 277 8.46 -9.25 -11.36
CA GLU A 277 9.31 -8.94 -10.20
C GLU A 277 10.09 -10.17 -9.69
N LEU A 278 9.42 -11.33 -9.58
CA LEU A 278 10.05 -12.60 -9.22
C LEU A 278 11.10 -13.03 -10.25
N LEU A 279 10.82 -12.84 -11.54
CA LEU A 279 11.77 -13.09 -12.60
C LEU A 279 12.99 -12.16 -12.50
N ALA A 280 12.78 -10.87 -12.24
CA ALA A 280 13.89 -9.93 -12.02
C ALA A 280 14.76 -10.32 -10.81
N LYS A 281 14.14 -10.68 -9.68
CA LYS A 281 14.84 -11.18 -8.49
C LYS A 281 15.59 -12.48 -8.76
N ARG A 282 14.99 -13.40 -9.53
CA ARG A 282 15.66 -14.62 -9.98
C ARG A 282 16.90 -14.28 -10.81
N MET A 283 16.82 -13.29 -11.70
CA MET A 283 17.98 -12.87 -12.50
C MET A 283 19.09 -12.21 -11.68
N SER A 284 18.77 -11.49 -10.60
CA SER A 284 19.83 -10.98 -9.71
C SER A 284 20.56 -12.11 -8.98
N ILE A 285 19.85 -13.17 -8.56
CA ILE A 285 20.47 -14.36 -7.96
C ILE A 285 21.35 -15.07 -9.01
N VAL A 286 20.91 -15.11 -10.27
CA VAL A 286 21.72 -15.65 -11.38
C VAL A 286 23.03 -14.88 -11.55
N ASP A 287 23.03 -13.56 -11.36
CA ASP A 287 24.24 -12.74 -11.38
C ASP A 287 25.18 -13.09 -10.21
N GLU A 288 24.63 -13.25 -9.00
CA GLU A 288 25.39 -13.69 -7.82
C GLU A 288 26.02 -15.08 -8.07
N ILE A 289 25.29 -16.01 -8.68
CA ILE A 289 25.79 -17.33 -9.09
C ILE A 289 26.95 -17.19 -10.10
N ALA A 290 26.84 -16.29 -11.08
CA ALA A 290 27.89 -16.06 -12.06
C ALA A 290 29.21 -15.63 -11.38
N VAL A 291 29.12 -14.71 -10.41
CA VAL A 291 30.27 -14.24 -9.62
C VAL A 291 30.92 -15.39 -8.85
N ILE A 292 30.11 -16.23 -8.20
CA ILE A 292 30.60 -17.42 -7.46
C ILE A 292 31.30 -18.39 -8.43
N LYS A 293 30.67 -18.71 -9.57
CA LYS A 293 31.24 -19.64 -10.54
C LYS A 293 32.56 -19.13 -11.12
N ARG A 294 32.64 -17.84 -11.44
CA ARG A 294 33.89 -17.20 -11.90
C ARG A 294 34.98 -17.29 -10.83
N LYS A 295 34.64 -16.98 -9.57
CA LYS A 295 35.57 -17.01 -8.43
C LYS A 295 36.17 -18.40 -8.18
N TYR A 296 35.37 -19.46 -8.33
CA TYR A 296 35.78 -20.83 -8.03
C TYR A 296 36.06 -21.69 -9.29
N ASN A 297 36.11 -21.06 -10.47
CA ASN A 297 36.30 -21.73 -11.77
C ASN A 297 35.34 -22.93 -11.99
N LEU A 298 34.07 -22.74 -11.66
CA LEU A 298 33.04 -23.77 -11.78
C LEU A 298 32.40 -23.78 -13.17
N PRO A 299 31.92 -24.94 -13.66
CA PRO A 299 31.27 -25.04 -14.96
C PRO A 299 29.95 -24.24 -15.01
N LEU A 300 29.71 -23.62 -16.16
CA LEU A 300 28.52 -22.81 -16.43
C LEU A 300 27.23 -23.65 -16.37
N VAL A 301 27.24 -24.84 -16.97
CA VAL A 301 26.09 -25.76 -17.02
C VAL A 301 26.33 -26.93 -16.08
N GLN A 302 25.30 -27.26 -15.28
CA GLN A 302 25.29 -28.42 -14.38
C GLN A 302 24.00 -29.23 -14.60
N PRO A 303 24.00 -30.22 -15.50
CA PRO A 303 22.78 -30.91 -15.96
C PRO A 303 21.98 -31.57 -14.82
N GLN A 304 22.65 -32.11 -13.81
CA GLN A 304 22.01 -32.73 -12.66
C GLN A 304 21.17 -31.75 -11.83
N GLN A 305 21.60 -30.49 -11.72
CA GLN A 305 20.82 -29.46 -11.01
C GLN A 305 19.58 -29.05 -11.82
N TRP A 306 19.71 -28.98 -13.14
CA TRP A 306 18.58 -28.68 -14.02
C TRP A 306 17.50 -29.76 -13.96
N GLN A 307 17.90 -31.05 -14.05
CA GLN A 307 16.96 -32.17 -13.94
C GLN A 307 16.26 -32.19 -12.58
N LYS A 308 17.00 -31.91 -11.50
CA LYS A 308 16.42 -31.83 -10.14
C LYS A 308 15.40 -30.70 -10.04
N ALA A 309 15.67 -29.54 -10.65
CA ALA A 309 14.75 -28.43 -10.68
C ALA A 309 13.46 -28.80 -11.42
N ILE A 310 13.56 -29.30 -12.66
CA ILE A 310 12.40 -29.78 -13.46
C ILE A 310 11.53 -30.71 -12.64
N ASN A 311 12.11 -31.77 -12.07
CA ASN A 311 11.36 -32.78 -11.33
C ASN A 311 10.60 -32.20 -10.13
N SER A 312 11.20 -31.22 -9.42
CA SER A 312 10.53 -30.56 -8.29
C SER A 312 9.32 -29.71 -8.69
N TYR A 313 9.25 -29.26 -9.95
CA TYR A 313 8.14 -28.44 -10.43
C TYR A 313 6.92 -29.26 -10.84
N HIS A 314 7.11 -30.49 -11.32
CA HIS A 314 6.01 -31.41 -11.66
C HIS A 314 5.10 -31.73 -10.46
N GLU A 315 5.61 -31.65 -9.23
CA GLU A 315 4.83 -31.93 -8.01
C GLU A 315 3.86 -30.80 -7.62
N VAL A 316 4.05 -29.58 -8.16
CA VAL A 316 3.33 -28.36 -7.74
C VAL A 316 2.23 -27.96 -8.73
N VAL A 317 2.25 -28.48 -9.96
CA VAL A 317 1.35 -28.07 -11.04
C VAL A 317 0.02 -28.82 -10.96
N LEU A 318 -1.09 -28.11 -11.21
CA LEU A 318 -2.43 -28.71 -11.36
C LEU A 318 -2.41 -29.85 -12.39
N LYS A 319 -3.31 -30.84 -12.23
CA LYS A 319 -3.44 -32.02 -13.13
C LYS A 319 -3.97 -31.68 -14.54
N ASP A 320 -3.52 -30.59 -15.14
CA ASP A 320 -3.81 -30.18 -16.51
C ASP A 320 -2.55 -30.36 -17.36
N GLU A 321 -2.60 -31.32 -18.28
CA GLU A 321 -1.46 -31.67 -19.16
C GLU A 321 -1.04 -30.52 -20.07
N ASN A 322 -1.98 -29.68 -20.53
CA ASN A 322 -1.65 -28.55 -21.40
C ASN A 322 -0.90 -27.46 -20.63
N PHE A 323 -1.32 -27.23 -19.38
CA PHE A 323 -0.64 -26.27 -18.52
C PHE A 323 0.74 -26.75 -18.10
N LEU A 324 0.92 -28.06 -17.87
CA LEU A 324 2.22 -28.65 -17.58
C LEU A 324 3.22 -28.41 -18.72
N GLN A 325 2.82 -28.66 -19.97
CA GLN A 325 3.67 -28.40 -21.15
C GLN A 325 4.03 -26.92 -21.30
N PHE A 326 3.11 -26.01 -20.96
CA PHE A 326 3.40 -24.59 -20.94
C PHE A 326 4.48 -24.25 -19.89
N ILE A 327 4.35 -24.78 -18.68
CA ILE A 327 5.32 -24.56 -17.60
C ILE A 327 6.71 -25.09 -17.98
N GLU A 328 6.80 -26.28 -18.59
CA GLU A 328 8.07 -26.84 -19.09
C GLU A 328 8.75 -25.88 -20.07
N LYS A 329 8.04 -25.43 -21.11
CA LYS A 329 8.56 -24.48 -22.11
C LYS A 329 8.97 -23.15 -21.49
N PHE A 330 8.17 -22.63 -20.56
CA PHE A 330 8.49 -21.40 -19.85
C PHE A 330 9.79 -21.54 -19.04
N LEU A 331 9.97 -22.65 -18.33
CA LEU A 331 11.17 -22.92 -17.55
C LEU A 331 12.41 -23.08 -18.44
N GLU A 332 12.29 -23.74 -19.60
CA GLU A 332 13.36 -23.84 -20.59
C GLU A 332 13.83 -22.46 -21.06
N LEU A 333 12.89 -21.58 -21.42
CA LEU A 333 13.19 -20.20 -21.82
C LEU A 333 13.91 -19.43 -20.69
N LEU A 334 13.44 -19.57 -19.45
CA LEU A 334 14.09 -18.95 -18.30
C LEU A 334 15.50 -19.51 -18.05
N HIS A 335 15.70 -20.81 -18.22
CA HIS A 335 17.02 -21.44 -18.09
C HIS A 335 17.99 -20.90 -19.14
N GLN A 336 17.57 -20.85 -20.40
CA GLN A 336 18.37 -20.30 -21.49
C GLN A 336 18.77 -18.85 -21.22
N GLN A 337 17.82 -18.00 -20.81
CA GLN A 337 18.10 -16.61 -20.44
C GLN A 337 19.11 -16.51 -19.28
N SER A 338 19.07 -17.44 -18.32
CA SER A 338 20.02 -17.49 -17.20
C SER A 338 21.43 -17.82 -17.65
N LEU A 339 21.57 -18.75 -18.59
CA LEU A 339 22.86 -19.15 -19.16
C LEU A 339 23.48 -18.03 -20.00
N GLU A 340 22.68 -17.38 -20.86
CA GLU A 340 23.13 -16.25 -21.66
C GLU A 340 23.61 -15.09 -20.78
N ARG A 341 22.88 -14.81 -19.69
CA ARG A 341 23.25 -13.78 -18.72
C ARG A 341 24.53 -14.11 -17.96
N GLN A 342 24.66 -15.33 -17.42
CA GLN A 342 25.89 -15.76 -16.76
C GLN A 342 27.10 -15.71 -17.71
N LYS A 343 26.93 -16.16 -18.96
CA LYS A 343 28.01 -16.13 -19.98
C LYS A 343 28.53 -14.71 -20.22
N LYS A 344 27.64 -13.71 -20.28
CA LYS A 344 28.04 -12.29 -20.42
C LYS A 344 28.86 -11.76 -19.24
N LEU A 345 28.63 -12.26 -18.02
CA LEU A 345 29.28 -11.79 -16.79
C LEU A 345 30.54 -12.61 -16.42
N MET A 346 30.65 -13.84 -16.93
CA MET A 346 31.81 -14.71 -16.71
C MET A 346 32.97 -14.42 -17.67
N ASN A 347 32.65 -13.95 -18.89
CA ASN A 347 33.62 -13.28 -19.75
C ASN A 347 34.04 -11.96 -19.10
#